data_AF-A0A084VDJ6-F1
#
_entry.id   AF-A0A084VDJ6-F1
#
_cell.length_a   1.000
_cell.length_b   1.000
_cell.length_c   1.000
_cell.angle_alpha   90.00
_cell.angle_beta   90.00
_cell.angle_gamma   90.00
#
_symmetry.space_group_name_H-M   'P 1'
#
loop_
_entity.id
_entity.type
_entity.pdbx_description
1 polymer ?
#
loop_
_entity_poly.entity_id
_entity_poly.type
_entity_poly.pdbx_seq_one_letter_code
_entity_poly.pdbx_strand_id
1 'polypeptide(L)'
;MPKGVELTHVNIVSNSEMLAVKAGHGTVVLPTTDTYQDVLPCVLPFFHIYGLTVTMISKLQLGCKLVTLPNFRPDTFLNALAEHKGTVLHLVPPIKF
;
A
#
# COMPACT_ATOMS: atom_id res chain seq x y z
N MET A 1 21.67 -13.50 -13.56
CA MET A 1 20.54 -14.08 -12.81
C MET A 1 20.17 -13.17 -11.64
N PRO A 2 18.88 -13.04 -11.27
CA PRO A 2 18.47 -12.33 -10.06
C PRO A 2 19.02 -13.04 -8.81
N LYS A 3 19.37 -12.26 -7.79
CA LYS A 3 19.86 -12.77 -6.50
C LYS A 3 18.70 -12.85 -5.51
N GLY A 4 18.66 -13.90 -4.69
CA GLY A 4 17.76 -13.98 -3.54
C GLY A 4 18.27 -13.06 -2.43
N VAL A 5 17.42 -12.13 -1.99
CA VAL A 5 17.72 -11.23 -0.88
C VAL A 5 17.02 -11.78 0.37
N GLU A 6 17.78 -12.07 1.41
CA GLU A 6 17.22 -12.50 2.70
C GLU A 6 16.63 -11.30 3.46
N LEU A 7 15.40 -11.46 3.95
CA LEU A 7 14.73 -10.47 4.78
C LEU A 7 14.58 -11.03 6.19
N THR A 8 14.90 -10.21 7.19
CA THR A 8 14.69 -10.52 8.59
C THR A 8 13.45 -9.80 9.10
N HIS A 9 12.81 -10.34 10.13
CA HIS A 9 11.71 -9.66 10.81
C HIS A 9 12.08 -8.23 11.21
N VAL A 10 13.30 -8.04 11.74
CA VAL A 10 13.79 -6.73 12.18
C VAL A 10 13.82 -5.74 11.01
N ASN A 11 14.34 -6.11 9.84
CA ASN A 11 14.43 -5.17 8.73
C ASN A 11 13.05 -4.81 8.13
N ILE A 12 12.10 -5.75 8.14
CA ILE A 12 10.72 -5.50 7.67
C ILE A 12 10.01 -4.54 8.63
N VAL A 13 10.15 -4.77 9.94
CA VAL A 13 9.55 -3.91 10.96
C VAL A 13 10.19 -2.52 10.93
N SER A 14 11.52 -2.41 10.87
CA SER A 14 12.21 -1.11 10.79
C SER A 14 11.78 -0.30 9.57
N ASN A 15 11.60 -0.93 8.40
CA ASN A 15 11.08 -0.26 7.21
C ASN A 15 9.62 0.19 7.39
N SER A 16 8.80 -0.59 8.08
CA SER A 16 7.40 -0.27 8.33
C SER A 16 7.26 0.89 9.31
N GLU A 17 8.06 0.90 10.39
CA GLU A 17 8.15 2.03 11.34
C GLU A 17 8.65 3.31 10.65
N MET A 18 9.67 3.22 9.79
CA MET A 18 10.18 4.37 9.04
C MET A 18 9.08 5.03 8.18
N LEU A 19 8.16 4.24 7.62
CA LEU A 19 7.02 4.73 6.84
C LEU A 19 5.88 5.27 7.71
N ALA A 20 5.81 4.87 8.98
CA ALA A 20 4.83 5.36 9.95
C ALA A 20 5.23 6.71 10.57
N VAL A 21 6.53 7.06 10.56
CA VAL A 21 7.01 8.34 11.08
C VAL A 21 6.43 9.50 10.27
N LYS A 22 5.67 10.38 10.96
CA LYS A 22 5.11 11.61 10.40
C LYS A 22 6.23 12.55 9.93
N ALA A 23 6.60 12.48 8.66
CA ALA A 23 7.44 13.49 8.02
C ALA A 23 6.61 14.76 7.72
N GLY A 24 6.29 15.53 8.76
CA GLY A 24 5.75 16.89 8.64
C GLY A 24 4.41 17.04 7.89
N HIS A 25 4.25 18.18 7.21
CA HIS A 25 3.02 18.65 6.54
C HIS A 25 2.55 17.82 5.32
N GLY A 26 3.07 16.60 5.11
CA GLY A 26 2.83 15.80 3.90
C GLY A 26 2.52 14.33 4.17
N THR A 27 1.98 13.99 5.35
CA THR A 27 1.61 12.59 5.62
C THR A 27 0.41 12.19 4.76
N VAL A 28 0.63 11.28 3.80
CA VAL A 28 -0.39 10.83 2.82
C VAL A 28 -1.41 9.84 3.42
N VAL A 29 -1.02 9.09 4.47
CA VAL A 29 -1.85 8.05 5.10
C VAL A 29 -1.95 8.32 6.60
N LEU A 30 -3.15 8.33 7.14
CA LEU A 30 -3.41 8.56 8.56
C LEU A 30 -3.62 7.21 9.29
N PRO A 31 -3.17 7.10 10.56
CA PRO A 31 -3.58 6.00 11.42
C PRO A 31 -5.11 5.95 11.52
N THR A 32 -5.66 4.74 11.45
CA THR A 32 -7.11 4.51 11.55
C THR A 32 -7.62 4.91 12.92
N THR A 33 -8.78 5.54 12.96
CA THR A 33 -9.52 5.93 14.15
C THR A 33 -10.94 5.36 14.09
N ASP A 34 -11.72 5.55 15.15
CA ASP A 34 -13.14 5.15 15.17
C ASP A 34 -14.00 5.87 14.12
N THR A 35 -13.51 6.99 13.58
CA THR A 35 -14.24 7.86 12.64
C THR A 35 -13.62 7.92 11.25
N TYR A 36 -12.41 7.40 11.06
CA TYR A 36 -11.68 7.51 9.80
C TYR A 36 -10.80 6.28 9.52
N GLN A 37 -10.85 5.78 8.29
CA GLN A 37 -9.99 4.70 7.80
C GLN A 37 -9.57 4.97 6.36
N ASP A 38 -8.26 4.96 6.10
CA ASP A 38 -7.74 5.03 4.73
C ASP A 38 -7.98 3.74 3.96
N VAL A 39 -8.31 3.86 2.67
CA VAL A 39 -8.62 2.74 1.78
C VAL A 39 -7.66 2.73 0.59
N LEU A 40 -6.97 1.60 0.38
CA LEU A 40 -5.98 1.42 -0.67
C LEU A 40 -6.41 0.30 -1.64
N PRO A 41 -6.71 0.63 -2.90
CA PRO A 41 -6.76 -0.34 -3.99
C PRO A 41 -5.37 -0.88 -4.31
N CYS A 42 -5.07 -2.09 -3.86
CA CYS A 42 -3.78 -2.74 -4.00
C CYS A 42 -3.69 -3.46 -5.35
N VAL A 43 -3.07 -2.79 -6.32
CA VAL A 43 -2.81 -3.35 -7.66
C VAL A 43 -1.33 -3.69 -7.90
N LEU A 44 -0.43 -3.21 -7.04
CA LEU A 44 0.98 -3.55 -7.11
C LEU A 44 1.22 -4.96 -6.54
N PRO A 45 2.05 -5.81 -7.18
CA PRO A 45 2.21 -7.19 -6.75
C PRO A 45 2.91 -7.33 -5.40
N PHE A 46 2.37 -8.19 -4.53
CA PHE A 46 2.94 -8.43 -3.20
C PHE A 46 4.22 -9.28 -3.19
N PHE A 47 4.57 -9.93 -4.30
CA PHE A 47 5.88 -10.58 -4.42
C PHE A 47 7.03 -9.57 -4.62
N HIS A 48 6.72 -8.32 -4.96
CA HIS A 48 7.71 -7.24 -5.06
C HIS A 48 7.82 -6.53 -3.70
N ILE A 49 9.04 -6.22 -3.25
CA ILE A 49 9.28 -5.65 -1.92
C ILE A 49 8.47 -4.38 -1.63
N TYR A 50 8.20 -3.57 -2.66
CA TYR A 50 7.33 -2.40 -2.54
C TYR A 50 5.87 -2.77 -2.26
N GLY A 51 5.33 -3.79 -2.94
CA GLY A 51 3.97 -4.27 -2.70
C GLY A 51 3.85 -4.89 -1.31
N LEU A 52 4.84 -5.68 -0.89
CA LEU A 52 4.86 -6.30 0.43
C LEU A 52 5.01 -5.28 1.57
N THR A 53 6.09 -4.51 1.59
CA THR A 53 6.43 -3.68 2.76
C THR A 53 5.71 -2.33 2.73
N VAL A 54 5.70 -1.65 1.58
CA VAL A 54 5.16 -0.27 1.47
C VAL A 54 3.64 -0.27 1.30
N THR A 55 3.07 -1.24 0.59
CA THR A 55 1.62 -1.26 0.31
C THR A 55 0.85 -2.13 1.31
N MET A 56 1.37 -3.30 1.66
CA MET A 56 0.67 -4.25 2.53
C MET A 56 1.03 -4.06 4.00
N ILE A 57 2.25 -4.42 4.43
CA ILE A 57 2.62 -4.52 5.85
C ILE A 57 2.50 -3.17 6.56
N SER A 58 3.14 -2.11 6.04
CA SER A 58 3.11 -0.79 6.68
C SER A 58 1.70 -0.16 6.73
N LYS A 59 0.78 -0.56 5.85
CA LYS A 59 -0.57 0.00 5.79
C LYS A 59 -1.55 -0.78 6.66
N LEU A 60 -1.39 -2.10 6.74
CA LEU A 60 -2.06 -2.91 7.76
C LEU A 60 -1.66 -2.47 9.17
N GLN A 61 -0.39 -2.11 9.39
CA GLN A 61 0.08 -1.54 10.65
C GLN A 61 -0.69 -0.26 11.05
N LEU A 62 -1.09 0.57 10.08
CA LEU A 62 -1.88 1.79 10.31
C LEU A 62 -3.40 1.52 10.35
N GLY A 63 -3.83 0.26 10.23
CA GLY A 63 -5.24 -0.14 10.23
C GLY A 63 -5.97 0.14 8.91
N CYS A 64 -5.26 0.48 7.82
CA CYS A 64 -5.88 0.80 6.55
C CYS A 64 -6.63 -0.41 5.96
N LYS A 65 -7.69 -0.12 5.18
CA LYS A 65 -8.40 -1.12 4.39
C LYS A 65 -7.68 -1.37 3.07
N LEU A 66 -7.27 -2.61 2.83
CA LEU A 66 -6.63 -3.03 1.58
C LEU A 66 -7.63 -3.74 0.68
N VAL A 67 -7.87 -3.20 -0.52
CA VAL A 67 -8.70 -3.81 -1.56
C VAL A 67 -7.78 -4.48 -2.57
N THR A 68 -7.63 -5.80 -2.49
CA THR A 68 -6.67 -6.53 -3.35
C THR A 68 -7.23 -6.79 -4.74
N LEU A 69 -6.41 -6.55 -5.76
CA LEU A 69 -6.71 -6.86 -7.15
C LEU A 69 -5.71 -7.88 -7.67
N PRO A 70 -6.14 -8.97 -8.33
CA PRO A 70 -5.25 -10.04 -8.78
C PRO A 70 -4.32 -9.58 -9.92
N ASN A 71 -4.73 -8.57 -10.69
CA ASN A 71 -3.96 -7.94 -11.75
C ASN A 71 -4.54 -6.56 -12.08
N PHE A 72 -3.76 -5.72 -12.76
CA PHE A 72 -4.24 -4.43 -13.25
C PHE A 72 -5.13 -4.62 -14.48
N ARG A 73 -6.39 -4.20 -14.35
CA ARG A 73 -7.29 -3.92 -15.48
C ARG A 73 -7.92 -2.54 -15.22
N PRO A 74 -7.83 -1.58 -16.16
CA PRO A 74 -8.31 -0.21 -15.93
C PRO A 74 -9.73 -0.14 -15.38
N ASP A 75 -10.68 -0.81 -16.03
CA ASP A 75 -12.09 -0.80 -15.62
C ASP A 75 -12.29 -1.39 -14.22
N THR A 76 -11.66 -2.53 -13.93
CA THR A 76 -11.75 -3.19 -12.63
C THR A 76 -11.12 -2.34 -11.52
N PHE A 77 -10.00 -1.67 -11.82
CA PHE A 77 -9.32 -0.78 -10.88
C PHE A 77 -10.16 0.47 -10.58
N LEU A 78 -10.72 1.10 -11.62
CA LEU A 78 -11.58 2.27 -11.48
C LEU A 78 -12.88 1.93 -10.74
N ASN A 79 -13.48 0.77 -11.03
CA ASN A 79 -14.65 0.28 -10.30
C ASN A 79 -14.33 0.05 -8.82
N ALA A 80 -13.22 -0.61 -8.51
CA ALA A 80 -12.79 -0.84 -7.13
C ALA A 80 -12.51 0.49 -6.38
N LEU A 81 -11.90 1.47 -7.06
CA LEU A 81 -11.68 2.80 -6.52
C LEU A 81 -13.00 3.50 -6.18
N ALA A 82 -13.99 3.43 -7.07
CA ALA A 82 -15.29 4.07 -6.90
C ALA A 82 -16.18 3.36 -5.86
N GLU A 83 -16.19 2.03 -5.85
CA GLU A 83 -16.98 1.19 -4.96
C GLU A 83 -16.48 1.29 -3.52
N HIS A 84 -15.17 1.17 -3.32
CA HIS A 84 -14.58 1.15 -1.99
C HIS A 84 -14.11 2.51 -1.48
N LYS A 85 -14.27 3.57 -2.28
CA LYS A 85 -13.86 4.95 -1.94
C LYS A 85 -12.37 5.04 -1.60
N GLY A 86 -11.51 4.57 -2.51
CA GLY A 86 -10.06 4.58 -2.30
C GLY A 86 -9.54 5.99 -2.04
N THR A 87 -8.83 6.17 -0.93
CA THR A 87 -8.29 7.46 -0.47
C THR A 87 -6.82 7.64 -0.82
N VAL A 88 -6.09 6.53 -1.00
CA VAL A 88 -4.66 6.54 -1.29
C VAL A 88 -4.33 5.54 -2.39
N LEU A 89 -3.49 5.96 -3.35
CA LEU A 89 -3.11 5.17 -4.50
C LEU A 89 -1.59 4.98 -4.57
N HIS A 90 -1.13 3.74 -4.55
CA HIS A 90 0.23 3.38 -4.91
C HIS A 90 0.25 2.87 -6.36
N LEU A 91 0.87 3.65 -7.25
CA LEU A 91 0.87 3.42 -8.68
C LEU A 91 2.29 3.44 -9.24
N VAL A 92 2.43 2.97 -10.48
CA VAL A 92 3.67 3.02 -11.26
C VAL A 92 3.43 3.74 -12.59
N PRO A 93 4.44 4.38 -13.19
CA PRO A 93 4.26 5.19 -14.41
C PRO A 93 3.57 4.49 -15.60
N PRO A 94 3.74 3.17 -15.84
CA PRO A 94 3.04 2.48 -16.93
C PRO A 94 1.53 2.32 -16.73
N ILE A 95 0.99 2.55 -15.53
CA ILE A 95 -0.46 2.58 -15.30
C ILE A 95 -1.00 3.83 -15.99
N LYS A 96 -1.55 3.62 -17.18
CA LYS A 96 -2.26 4.64 -17.96
C LYS A 96 -3.76 4.39 -17.80
N PHE A 97 -4.47 5.47 -17.52
CA PHE A 97 -5.94 5.51 -17.52
C PHE A 97 -6.44 5.89 -18.91
#